data_AF-A0A527ZLZ5-F1
#
_entry.id   AF-A0A527ZLZ5-F1
#
_cell.length_a   1.000
_cell.length_b   1.000
_cell.length_c   1.000
_cell.angle_alpha   90.00
_cell.angle_beta   90.00
_cell.angle_gamma   90.00
#
_symmetry.space_group_name_H-M   'P 1'
#
loop_
_entity.id
_entity.type
_entity.pdbx_description
1 polymer ?
#
loop_
_entity_poly.entity_id
_entity_poly.type
_entity_poly.pdbx_seq_one_letter_code
_entity_poly.pdbx_strand_id
1 'polypeptide(L)'
;YREALLQRLRIEHGEGRQIVLATGTPRKFAEAIAAHLGIFDRVLATDGPHNMTSGRKRASLVAAYGDGGFDYAGNSRHDLRVFDAARTAIVVAPDRHAARWQAAHSAEIMPAPKPTFRTIVKMLRVHQWLKNSLIAVPMVLSHEYFNADMIWKCLLAFVSFSAVASAIYIFNDFFDLALDRKHLTKRNRPFASGALSIPFGLGSMMVLLAIGVGAGLLLPIEFL
;
A
#
# COMPACT_ATOMS: atom_id res chain seq x y z
N TYR A 1 0.10 1.34 9.92
CA TYR A 1 0.80 0.06 10.14
C TYR A 1 -0.26 -1.03 10.26
N ARG A 2 0.10 -2.30 10.45
CA ARG A 2 -0.90 -3.33 10.76
C ARG A 2 -1.14 -3.32 12.26
N GLU A 3 -2.18 -2.63 12.69
CA GLU A 3 -2.44 -2.38 14.12
C GLU A 3 -2.58 -3.66 14.93
N ALA A 4 -3.24 -4.69 14.39
CA ALA A 4 -3.37 -5.98 15.08
C ALA A 4 -2.00 -6.63 15.37
N LEU A 5 -1.04 -6.57 14.44
CA LEU A 5 0.31 -7.07 14.67
C LEU A 5 1.04 -6.21 15.69
N LEU A 6 0.98 -4.87 15.57
CA LEU A 6 1.65 -3.97 16.51
C LEU A 6 1.11 -4.11 17.94
N GLN A 7 -0.19 -4.31 18.10
CA GLN A 7 -0.80 -4.56 19.42
C GLN A 7 -0.26 -5.86 20.02
N ARG A 8 -0.20 -6.94 19.26
CA ARG A 8 0.40 -8.20 19.72
C ARG A 8 1.87 -8.03 20.10
N LEU A 9 2.68 -7.40 19.24
CA LEU A 9 4.10 -7.19 19.53
C LEU A 9 4.33 -6.33 20.78
N ARG A 10 3.46 -5.34 21.03
CA ARG A 10 3.51 -4.54 22.27
C ARG A 10 3.21 -5.37 23.51
N ILE A 11 2.22 -6.26 23.43
CA ILE A 11 1.88 -7.17 24.54
C ILE A 11 3.06 -8.11 24.80
N GLU A 12 3.57 -8.77 23.76
CA GLU A 12 4.71 -9.68 23.87
C GLU A 12 5.97 -8.98 24.43
N HIS A 13 6.25 -7.76 23.97
CA HIS A 13 7.35 -6.95 24.51
C HIS A 13 7.14 -6.60 25.99
N GLY A 14 5.91 -6.24 26.38
CA GLY A 14 5.54 -5.99 27.77
C GLY A 14 5.63 -7.22 28.67
N GLU A 15 5.44 -8.42 28.11
CA GLU A 15 5.66 -9.71 28.77
C GLU A 15 7.14 -10.12 28.84
N GLY A 16 8.06 -9.29 28.35
CA GLY A 16 9.50 -9.52 28.40
C GLY A 16 10.07 -10.30 27.22
N ARG A 17 9.29 -10.55 26.16
CA ARG A 17 9.82 -11.15 24.94
C ARG A 17 10.69 -10.13 24.19
N GLN A 18 11.85 -10.58 23.74
CA GLN A 18 12.69 -9.79 22.85
C GLN A 18 12.04 -9.69 21.47
N ILE A 19 11.88 -8.47 20.95
CA ILE A 19 11.31 -8.21 19.63
C ILE A 19 12.39 -7.67 18.68
N VAL A 20 12.54 -8.31 17.54
CA VAL A 20 13.58 -8.01 16.55
C VAL A 20 12.97 -7.55 15.24
N LEU A 21 13.40 -6.40 14.73
CA LEU A 21 13.03 -5.93 13.40
C LEU A 21 13.97 -6.53 12.35
N ALA A 22 13.54 -7.57 11.64
CA ALA A 22 14.31 -8.20 10.56
C ALA A 22 13.80 -7.80 9.16
N THR A 23 14.53 -6.91 8.47
CA THR A 23 14.12 -6.33 7.19
C THR A 23 15.23 -6.28 6.15
N GLY A 24 14.86 -6.31 4.85
CA GLY A 24 15.77 -6.05 3.73
C GLY A 24 15.97 -4.56 3.42
N THR A 25 15.29 -3.67 4.14
CA THR A 25 15.43 -2.22 3.99
C THR A 25 16.81 -1.74 4.48
N PRO A 26 17.41 -0.68 3.89
CA PRO A 26 18.63 -0.09 4.43
C PRO A 26 18.51 0.29 5.91
N ARG A 27 19.57 0.04 6.68
CA ARG A 27 19.63 0.26 8.13
C ARG A 27 19.07 1.60 8.59
N LYS A 28 19.45 2.71 7.94
CA LYS A 28 18.96 4.06 8.27
C LYS A 28 17.43 4.15 8.40
N PHE A 29 16.69 3.52 7.49
CA PHE A 29 15.23 3.55 7.52
C PHE A 29 14.66 2.53 8.52
N ALA A 30 15.30 1.37 8.67
CA ALA A 30 14.89 0.37 9.63
C ALA A 30 15.01 0.89 11.08
N GLU A 31 16.12 1.55 11.40
CA GLU A 31 16.36 2.19 12.70
C GLU A 31 15.39 3.34 12.96
N ALA A 32 15.07 4.16 11.95
CA ALA A 32 14.06 5.19 12.08
C ALA A 32 12.66 4.62 12.41
N ILE A 33 12.29 3.48 11.82
CA ILE A 33 11.05 2.77 12.14
C ILE A 33 11.10 2.19 13.56
N ALA A 34 12.23 1.56 13.93
CA ALA A 34 12.41 0.99 15.26
C ALA A 34 12.30 2.06 16.36
N ALA A 35 12.99 3.19 16.19
CA ALA A 35 12.92 4.33 17.10
C ALA A 35 11.51 4.95 17.16
N HIS A 36 10.82 5.03 16.02
CA HIS A 36 9.46 5.57 15.98
C HIS A 36 8.43 4.68 16.72
N LEU A 37 8.58 3.36 16.64
CA LEU A 37 7.65 2.42 17.25
C LEU A 37 8.00 2.09 18.71
N GLY A 38 9.28 2.14 19.08
CA GLY A 38 9.75 1.99 20.46
C GLY A 38 9.56 0.60 21.07
N ILE A 39 9.34 -0.43 20.24
CA ILE A 39 9.06 -1.81 20.68
C ILE A 39 10.11 -2.83 20.23
N PHE A 40 11.19 -2.37 19.58
CA PHE A 40 12.19 -3.27 19.00
C PHE A 40 13.50 -3.16 19.79
N ASP A 41 13.95 -4.28 20.34
CA ASP A 41 15.21 -4.39 21.07
C ASP A 41 16.41 -4.47 20.14
N ARG A 42 16.20 -4.97 18.92
CA ARG A 42 17.26 -5.14 17.92
C ARG A 42 16.74 -4.94 16.50
N VAL A 43 17.60 -4.41 15.63
CA VAL A 43 17.34 -4.26 14.21
C VAL A 43 18.34 -5.09 13.41
N LEU A 44 17.82 -5.98 12.56
CA LEU A 44 18.56 -6.71 11.53
C LEU A 44 18.14 -6.15 10.17
N ALA A 45 19.00 -5.34 9.56
CA ALA A 45 18.71 -4.61 8.33
C ALA A 45 19.79 -4.87 7.27
N THR A 46 19.58 -4.36 6.06
CA THR A 46 20.61 -4.37 5.02
C THR A 46 21.71 -3.37 5.35
N ASP A 47 22.95 -3.85 5.42
CA ASP A 47 24.18 -3.06 5.55
C ASP A 47 25.05 -3.22 4.30
N GLY A 48 25.37 -2.09 3.65
CA GLY A 48 26.19 -2.05 2.44
C GLY A 48 25.51 -2.67 1.20
N PRO A 49 26.27 -3.25 0.25
CA PRO A 49 25.75 -3.75 -1.03
C PRO A 49 24.98 -5.09 -0.90
N HIS A 50 24.97 -5.71 0.28
CA HIS A 50 24.43 -7.05 0.48
C HIS A 50 23.05 -7.01 1.13
N ASN A 51 22.02 -7.13 0.29
CA ASN A 51 20.62 -7.13 0.72
C ASN A 51 20.31 -8.28 1.70
N MET A 52 19.72 -7.96 2.86
CA MET A 52 19.28 -8.87 3.93
C MET A 52 17.91 -9.48 3.60
N THR A 53 17.85 -10.29 2.54
CA THR A 53 16.60 -10.93 2.09
C THR A 53 16.73 -12.45 2.04
N SER A 54 15.59 -13.13 2.25
CA SER A 54 15.43 -14.57 2.11
C SER A 54 16.50 -15.39 2.84
N GLY A 55 17.36 -16.11 2.11
CA GLY A 55 18.35 -17.01 2.68
C GLY A 55 19.30 -16.34 3.67
N ARG A 56 19.72 -15.09 3.42
CA ARG A 56 20.58 -14.35 4.36
C ARG A 56 19.84 -13.99 5.63
N LYS A 57 18.58 -13.56 5.52
CA LYS A 57 17.73 -13.27 6.67
C LYS A 57 17.56 -14.52 7.54
N ARG A 58 17.28 -15.67 6.93
CA ARG A 58 17.22 -16.97 7.62
C ARG A 58 18.55 -17.27 8.33
N ALA A 59 19.67 -17.20 7.60
CA ALA A 59 20.99 -17.52 8.16
C ALA A 59 21.34 -16.63 9.36
N SER A 60 21.08 -15.32 9.28
CA SER A 60 21.32 -14.40 10.39
C SER A 60 20.44 -14.69 11.61
N LEU A 61 19.17 -15.05 11.41
CA LEU A 61 18.26 -15.40 12.51
C LEU A 61 18.65 -16.74 13.15
N VAL A 62 18.96 -17.76 12.35
CA VAL A 62 19.43 -19.06 12.84
C VAL A 62 20.77 -18.93 13.57
N ALA A 63 21.69 -18.09 13.08
CA ALA A 63 22.96 -17.84 13.76
C ALA A 63 22.79 -17.12 15.11
N ALA A 64 21.78 -16.26 15.23
CA ALA A 64 21.53 -15.50 16.46
C ALA A 64 20.69 -16.26 17.49
N TYR A 65 19.77 -17.13 17.05
CA TYR A 65 18.73 -17.71 17.91
C TYR A 65 18.61 -19.23 17.80
N GLY A 66 19.27 -19.88 16.83
CA GLY A 66 19.13 -21.31 16.55
C GLY A 66 17.99 -21.65 15.58
N ASP A 67 18.02 -22.86 15.05
CA ASP A 67 16.95 -23.40 14.20
C ASP A 67 15.74 -23.76 15.07
N GLY A 68 14.57 -23.20 14.78
CA GLY A 68 13.39 -23.29 15.66
C GLY A 68 13.52 -22.50 16.96
N GLY A 69 14.46 -21.56 17.07
CA GLY A 69 14.69 -20.76 18.29
C GLY A 69 13.90 -19.45 18.35
N PHE A 70 13.13 -19.12 17.32
CA PHE A 70 12.41 -17.85 17.20
C PHE A 70 11.04 -18.03 16.55
N ASP A 71 10.08 -17.17 16.90
CA ASP A 71 8.84 -17.02 16.15
C ASP A 71 9.02 -15.91 15.11
N TYR A 72 8.40 -16.05 13.94
CA TYR A 72 8.63 -15.12 12.84
C TYR A 72 7.33 -14.64 12.19
N ALA A 73 7.16 -13.32 12.16
CA ALA A 73 6.06 -12.66 11.45
C ALA A 73 6.53 -12.13 10.10
N GLY A 74 5.95 -12.62 9.00
CA GLY A 74 6.35 -12.27 7.64
C GLY A 74 5.20 -12.35 6.65
N ASN A 75 5.41 -11.93 5.40
CA ASN A 75 4.30 -11.78 4.45
C ASN A 75 4.60 -12.15 2.99
N SER A 76 5.85 -12.42 2.64
CA SER A 76 6.28 -12.48 1.25
C SER A 76 6.89 -13.81 0.85
N ARG A 77 7.01 -14.05 -0.46
CA ARG A 77 7.83 -15.15 -1.01
C ARG A 77 9.27 -15.18 -0.48
N HIS A 78 9.82 -14.04 -0.07
CA HIS A 78 11.18 -13.96 0.44
C HIS A 78 11.27 -14.51 1.87
N ASP A 79 10.16 -14.57 2.59
CA ASP A 79 10.11 -15.02 3.97
C ASP A 79 9.90 -16.54 4.10
N LEU A 80 9.59 -17.25 3.01
CA LEU A 80 9.31 -18.70 3.03
C LEU A 80 10.43 -19.50 3.72
N ARG A 81 11.68 -19.25 3.34
CA ARG A 81 12.84 -19.91 3.95
C ARG A 81 13.02 -19.58 5.44
N VAL A 82 12.52 -18.43 5.88
CA VAL A 82 12.57 -18.04 7.29
C VAL A 82 11.46 -18.70 8.06
N PHE A 83 10.27 -18.84 7.46
CA PHE A 83 9.17 -19.60 8.04
C PHE A 83 9.58 -21.06 8.32
N ASP A 84 10.29 -21.69 7.39
CA ASP A 84 10.77 -23.07 7.55
C ASP A 84 11.75 -23.27 8.74
N ALA A 85 12.40 -22.20 9.21
CA ALA A 85 13.33 -22.24 10.35
C ALA A 85 12.75 -21.62 11.64
N ALA A 86 11.53 -21.08 11.56
CA ALA A 86 10.86 -20.49 12.71
C ALA A 86 10.16 -21.60 13.50
N ARG A 87 10.10 -21.44 14.82
CA ARG A 87 9.28 -22.27 15.71
C ARG A 87 7.80 -22.10 15.40
N THR A 88 7.38 -20.83 15.31
CA THR A 88 6.02 -20.44 14.93
C THR A 88 6.10 -19.43 13.80
N ALA A 89 5.45 -19.74 12.68
CA ALA A 89 5.29 -18.80 11.58
C ALA A 89 3.95 -18.06 11.69
N ILE A 90 4.01 -16.73 11.72
CA ILE A 90 2.84 -15.85 11.71
C ILE A 90 2.80 -15.17 10.34
N VAL A 91 1.88 -15.61 9.49
CA VAL A 91 1.76 -15.13 8.12
C VAL A 91 0.85 -13.91 8.09
N VAL A 92 1.46 -12.74 8.01
CA VAL A 92 0.77 -11.45 8.14
C VAL A 92 0.46 -10.88 6.78
N ALA A 93 -0.81 -10.86 6.40
CA ALA A 93 -1.30 -10.33 5.14
C ALA A 93 -0.50 -10.83 3.92
N PRO A 94 -0.60 -12.15 3.68
CA PRO A 94 0.28 -12.84 2.74
C PRO A 94 0.13 -12.33 1.31
N ASP A 95 1.25 -12.34 0.58
CA ASP A 95 1.22 -12.43 -0.87
C ASP A 95 0.72 -13.81 -1.35
N ARG A 96 0.59 -14.01 -2.66
CA ARG A 96 0.12 -15.29 -3.23
C ARG A 96 0.98 -16.49 -2.82
N HIS A 97 2.29 -16.31 -2.61
CA HIS A 97 3.20 -17.39 -2.26
C HIS A 97 3.14 -17.72 -0.78
N ALA A 98 3.16 -16.70 0.08
CA ALA A 98 3.01 -16.85 1.52
C ALA A 98 1.64 -17.44 1.89
N ALA A 99 0.58 -17.10 1.15
CA ALA A 99 -0.75 -17.68 1.36
C ALA A 99 -0.78 -19.17 1.01
N ARG A 100 -0.13 -19.56 -0.09
CA ARG A 100 0.00 -20.98 -0.47
C ARG A 100 0.83 -21.77 0.54
N TRP A 101 1.94 -21.19 1.00
CA TRP A 101 2.78 -21.82 2.03
C TRP A 101 2.01 -21.96 3.35
N GLN A 102 1.28 -20.93 3.78
CA GLN A 102 0.45 -20.96 4.98
C GLN A 102 -0.61 -22.05 4.92
N ALA A 103 -1.32 -22.17 3.80
CA ALA A 103 -2.34 -23.19 3.59
C ALA A 103 -1.77 -24.63 3.63
N ALA A 104 -0.50 -24.81 3.22
CA ALA A 104 0.16 -26.11 3.25
C ALA A 104 0.71 -26.49 4.64
N HIS A 105 1.04 -25.52 5.49
CA HIS A 105 1.68 -25.74 6.80
C HIS A 105 0.76 -25.44 8.00
N SER A 106 -0.50 -25.09 7.77
CA SER A 106 -1.47 -24.70 8.81
C SER A 106 -0.94 -23.62 9.78
N ALA A 107 -0.10 -22.72 9.27
CA ALA A 107 0.52 -21.66 10.05
C ALA A 107 -0.49 -20.58 10.45
N GLU A 108 -0.20 -19.83 11.51
CA GLU A 108 -1.07 -18.73 11.96
C GLU A 108 -1.18 -17.66 10.86
N ILE A 109 -2.38 -17.13 10.63
CA ILE A 109 -2.61 -16.08 9.64
C ILE A 109 -3.23 -14.83 10.27
N MET A 110 -2.64 -13.69 9.98
CA MET A 110 -3.23 -12.38 10.26
C MET A 110 -3.68 -11.76 8.94
N PRO A 111 -4.97 -11.86 8.55
CA PRO A 111 -5.41 -11.47 7.21
C PRO A 111 -5.25 -9.98 6.94
N ALA A 112 -5.06 -9.63 5.66
CA ALA A 112 -5.18 -8.25 5.22
C ALA A 112 -6.66 -7.86 5.09
N PRO A 113 -7.02 -6.58 5.33
CA PRO A 113 -8.28 -6.05 4.85
C PRO A 113 -8.36 -6.24 3.33
N LYS A 114 -9.41 -6.85 2.81
CA LYS A 114 -9.62 -6.96 1.36
C LYS A 114 -10.04 -5.58 0.82
N PRO A 115 -9.52 -5.14 -0.34
CA PRO A 115 -10.01 -3.94 -0.99
C PRO A 115 -11.50 -4.13 -1.33
N THR A 116 -12.34 -3.30 -0.74
CA THR A 116 -13.76 -3.24 -1.10
C THR A 116 -13.96 -2.21 -2.21
N PHE A 117 -15.07 -2.31 -2.95
CA PHE A 117 -15.46 -1.30 -3.93
C PHE A 117 -15.46 0.11 -3.32
N ARG A 118 -15.97 0.25 -2.09
CA ARG A 118 -15.96 1.51 -1.33
C ARG A 118 -14.54 2.03 -1.09
N THR A 119 -13.58 1.15 -0.83
CA THR A 119 -12.17 1.52 -0.64
C THR A 119 -11.57 2.09 -1.93
N ILE A 120 -11.90 1.50 -3.08
CA ILE A 120 -11.45 1.96 -4.40
C ILE A 120 -12.09 3.32 -4.74
N VAL A 121 -13.41 3.47 -4.56
CA VAL A 121 -14.10 4.76 -4.78
C VAL A 121 -13.54 5.86 -3.90
N LYS A 122 -13.20 5.54 -2.64
CA LYS A 122 -12.56 6.48 -1.71
C LYS A 122 -11.14 6.86 -2.18
N MET A 123 -10.37 5.90 -2.70
CA MET A 123 -9.03 6.12 -3.27
C MET A 123 -9.09 7.05 -4.48
N LEU A 124 -10.01 6.81 -5.42
CA LEU A 124 -10.20 7.66 -6.60
C LEU A 124 -10.75 9.05 -6.26
N ARG A 125 -11.21 9.24 -5.02
CA ARG A 125 -11.88 10.46 -4.55
C ARG A 125 -13.02 10.89 -5.49
N VAL A 126 -13.87 9.94 -5.90
CA VAL A 126 -15.00 10.17 -6.84
C VAL A 126 -15.90 11.34 -6.42
N HIS A 127 -16.07 11.58 -5.12
CA HIS A 127 -16.78 12.75 -4.59
C HIS A 127 -16.20 14.11 -5.03
N GLN A 128 -14.92 14.19 -5.40
CA GLN A 128 -14.28 15.39 -5.94
C GLN A 128 -14.52 15.55 -7.45
N TRP A 129 -14.96 14.50 -8.16
CA TRP A 129 -15.21 14.57 -9.61
C TRP A 129 -16.33 15.54 -9.96
N LEU A 130 -17.23 15.85 -9.01
CA LEU A 130 -18.27 16.87 -9.20
C LEU A 130 -17.68 18.24 -9.60
N LYS A 131 -16.45 18.55 -9.19
CA LYS A 131 -15.76 19.78 -9.63
C LYS A 131 -15.47 19.78 -11.13
N ASN A 132 -15.21 18.60 -11.70
CA ASN A 132 -14.97 18.44 -13.13
C ASN A 132 -16.25 18.53 -13.95
N SER A 133 -17.44 18.48 -13.33
CA SER A 133 -18.70 18.74 -14.02
C SER A 133 -18.79 20.17 -14.59
N LEU A 134 -17.94 21.09 -14.11
CA LEU A 134 -17.81 22.43 -14.69
C LEU A 134 -17.35 22.42 -16.16
N ILE A 135 -16.76 21.33 -16.65
CA ILE A 135 -16.41 21.14 -18.07
C ILE A 135 -17.66 21.19 -18.97
N ALA A 136 -18.84 20.88 -18.44
CA ALA A 136 -20.10 20.96 -19.19
C ALA A 136 -20.67 22.38 -19.28
N VAL A 137 -20.14 23.36 -18.52
CA VAL A 137 -20.67 24.73 -18.48
C VAL A 137 -20.69 25.40 -19.87
N PRO A 138 -19.60 25.36 -20.67
CA PRO A 138 -19.61 25.95 -22.01
C PRO A 138 -20.67 25.35 -22.95
N MET A 139 -20.90 24.02 -22.87
CA MET A 139 -21.94 23.33 -23.65
C MET A 139 -23.34 23.80 -23.24
N VAL A 140 -23.59 23.99 -21.94
CA VAL A 140 -24.89 24.47 -21.44
C VAL A 140 -25.13 25.91 -21.90
N LEU A 141 -24.12 26.78 -21.79
CA LEU A 141 -24.23 28.19 -22.18
C LEU A 141 -24.41 28.38 -23.70
N SER A 142 -23.80 27.52 -24.51
CA SER A 142 -23.95 27.51 -25.97
C SER A 142 -25.25 26.86 -26.46
N HIS A 143 -26.09 26.34 -25.56
CA HIS A 143 -27.33 25.62 -25.89
C HIS A 143 -27.12 24.35 -26.76
N GLU A 144 -25.90 23.82 -26.81
CA GLU A 144 -25.50 22.62 -27.57
C GLU A 144 -25.78 21.31 -26.82
N TYR A 145 -26.61 21.33 -25.78
CA TYR A 145 -26.87 20.16 -24.93
C TYR A 145 -27.73 19.07 -25.58
N PHE A 146 -28.24 19.28 -26.80
CA PHE A 146 -28.85 18.24 -27.64
C PHE A 146 -27.90 17.69 -28.71
N ASN A 147 -26.68 18.25 -28.82
CA ASN A 147 -25.69 17.81 -29.79
C ASN A 147 -24.92 16.60 -29.24
N ALA A 148 -25.18 15.43 -29.84
CA ALA A 148 -24.58 14.16 -29.40
C ALA A 148 -23.03 14.18 -29.47
N ASP A 149 -22.44 14.88 -30.45
CA ASP A 149 -20.99 15.02 -30.56
C ASP A 149 -20.41 15.87 -29.43
N MET A 150 -21.07 16.98 -29.08
CA MET A 150 -20.65 17.84 -27.97
C MET A 150 -20.79 17.12 -26.62
N ILE A 151 -21.88 16.38 -26.40
CA ILE A 151 -22.06 15.55 -25.21
C ILE A 151 -20.91 14.54 -25.09
N TRP A 152 -20.57 13.86 -26.19
CA TRP A 152 -19.49 12.88 -26.21
C TRP A 152 -18.13 13.50 -25.86
N LYS A 153 -17.82 14.67 -26.42
CA LYS A 153 -16.60 15.44 -26.10
C LYS A 153 -16.56 15.87 -24.63
N CYS A 154 -17.67 16.39 -24.09
CA CYS A 154 -17.76 16.74 -22.66
C CYS A 154 -17.58 15.52 -21.76
N LEU A 155 -18.12 14.35 -22.13
CA LEU A 155 -17.93 13.10 -21.38
C LEU A 155 -16.47 12.64 -21.42
N LEU A 156 -15.83 12.66 -22.60
CA LEU A 156 -14.40 12.33 -22.74
C LEU A 156 -13.52 13.28 -21.92
N ALA A 157 -13.80 14.58 -21.95
CA ALA A 157 -13.11 15.57 -21.14
C ALA A 157 -13.34 15.32 -19.65
N PHE A 158 -14.58 15.06 -19.22
CA PHE A 158 -14.88 14.73 -17.82
C PHE A 158 -14.10 13.49 -17.35
N VAL A 159 -14.06 12.42 -18.16
CA VAL A 159 -13.29 11.19 -17.85
C VAL A 159 -11.80 11.51 -17.79
N SER A 160 -11.27 12.26 -18.75
CA SER A 160 -9.85 12.65 -18.81
C SER A 160 -9.42 13.40 -17.56
N PHE A 161 -10.09 14.51 -17.25
CA PHE A 161 -9.79 15.34 -16.08
C PHE A 161 -9.99 14.57 -14.77
N SER A 162 -11.03 13.73 -14.68
CA SER A 162 -11.27 12.93 -13.47
C SER A 162 -10.21 11.86 -13.25
N ALA A 163 -9.74 11.21 -14.33
CA ALA A 163 -8.68 10.21 -14.24
C ALA A 163 -7.34 10.85 -13.84
N VAL A 164 -6.95 11.96 -14.48
CA VAL A 164 -5.71 12.69 -14.13
C VAL A 164 -5.77 13.23 -12.70
N ALA A 165 -6.89 13.84 -12.30
CA ALA A 165 -7.07 14.32 -10.92
C ALA A 165 -6.96 13.17 -9.91
N SER A 166 -7.57 12.02 -10.20
CA SER A 166 -7.47 10.82 -9.35
C SER A 166 -6.03 10.31 -9.23
N ALA A 167 -5.25 10.32 -10.32
CA ALA A 167 -3.84 9.97 -10.30
C ALA A 167 -3.02 10.92 -9.42
N ILE A 168 -3.24 12.24 -9.53
CA ILE A 168 -2.61 13.25 -8.69
C ILE A 168 -2.98 13.06 -7.22
N TYR A 169 -4.25 12.72 -6.93
CA TYR A 169 -4.67 12.44 -5.56
C TYR A 169 -4.01 11.20 -4.96
N ILE A 170 -3.81 10.14 -5.74
CA ILE A 170 -3.06 8.95 -5.31
C ILE A 170 -1.59 9.33 -5.04
N PHE A 171 -0.98 10.12 -5.91
CA PHE A 171 0.39 10.60 -5.72
C PHE A 171 0.54 11.42 -4.42
N ASN A 172 -0.39 12.35 -4.17
CA ASN A 172 -0.41 13.14 -2.95
C ASN A 172 -0.61 12.26 -1.70
N ASP A 173 -1.47 11.24 -1.77
CA ASP A 173 -1.64 10.28 -0.66
C ASP A 173 -0.35 9.50 -0.34
N PHE A 174 0.55 9.30 -1.32
CA PHE A 174 1.85 8.68 -1.07
C PHE A 174 2.84 9.64 -0.41
N PHE A 175 2.88 10.89 -0.87
CA PHE A 175 3.77 11.89 -0.29
C PHE A 175 3.38 12.22 1.16
N ASP A 176 2.08 12.34 1.42
CA ASP A 176 1.54 12.65 2.73
C ASP A 176 1.41 11.44 3.65
N LEU A 177 1.79 10.23 3.21
CA LEU A 177 1.49 8.97 3.90
C LEU A 177 1.95 8.96 5.37
N ALA A 178 3.14 9.48 5.65
CA ALA A 178 3.70 9.54 7.00
C ALA A 178 2.93 10.51 7.91
N LEU A 179 2.50 11.65 7.36
CA LEU A 179 1.72 12.66 8.07
C LEU A 179 0.28 12.18 8.29
N ASP A 180 -0.34 11.60 7.27
CA ASP A 180 -1.70 11.07 7.31
C ASP A 180 -1.86 10.00 8.38
N ARG A 181 -0.85 9.14 8.57
CA ARG A 181 -0.84 8.12 9.64
C ARG A 181 -0.93 8.70 11.06
N LYS A 182 -0.41 9.92 11.27
CA LYS A 182 -0.43 10.60 12.58
C LYS A 182 -1.68 11.46 12.78
N HIS A 183 -2.43 11.73 11.72
CA HIS A 183 -3.57 12.63 11.74
C HIS A 183 -4.86 11.95 12.24
N LEU A 184 -5.67 12.65 13.03
CA LEU A 184 -6.89 12.12 13.68
C LEU A 184 -7.88 11.47 12.69
N THR A 185 -8.19 12.15 11.58
CA THR A 185 -9.13 11.67 10.55
C THR A 185 -8.44 11.07 9.31
N LYS A 186 -7.36 11.68 8.81
CA LYS A 186 -6.66 11.23 7.58
C LYS A 186 -5.96 9.86 7.72
N ARG A 187 -5.72 9.37 8.95
CA ARG A 187 -5.23 7.99 9.19
C ARG A 187 -6.15 6.91 8.60
N ASN A 188 -7.42 7.23 8.36
CA ASN A 188 -8.40 6.33 7.76
C ASN A 188 -8.41 6.37 6.22
N ARG A 189 -7.49 7.09 5.58
CA ARG A 189 -7.29 7.03 4.12
C ARG A 189 -6.80 5.63 3.73
N PRO A 190 -7.21 5.10 2.57
CA PRO A 190 -6.94 3.70 2.20
C PRO A 190 -5.46 3.28 2.27
N PHE A 191 -4.53 4.16 1.90
CA PHE A 191 -3.09 3.88 1.99
C PHE A 191 -2.54 4.08 3.40
N ALA A 192 -2.97 5.13 4.11
CA ALA A 192 -2.53 5.42 5.48
C ALA A 192 -2.92 4.31 6.47
N SER A 193 -4.14 3.77 6.33
CA SER A 193 -4.65 2.66 7.13
C SER A 193 -4.12 1.29 6.71
N GLY A 194 -3.48 1.19 5.53
CA GLY A 194 -3.02 -0.08 4.97
C GLY A 194 -4.13 -0.95 4.40
N ALA A 195 -5.31 -0.38 4.11
CA ALA A 195 -6.40 -1.07 3.43
C ALA A 195 -6.10 -1.32 1.93
N LEU A 196 -5.29 -0.45 1.31
CA LEU A 196 -4.74 -0.65 -0.03
C LEU A 196 -3.21 -0.73 0.02
N SER A 197 -2.63 -1.57 -0.82
CA SER A 197 -1.19 -1.69 -0.94
C SER A 197 -0.61 -0.58 -1.82
N ILE A 198 0.61 -0.15 -1.53
CA ILE A 198 1.33 0.87 -2.33
C ILE A 198 1.48 0.41 -3.80
N PRO A 199 1.85 -0.85 -4.11
CA PRO A 199 1.93 -1.32 -5.50
C PRO A 199 0.60 -1.23 -6.25
N PHE A 200 -0.53 -1.51 -5.57
CA PHE A 200 -1.85 -1.37 -6.17
C PHE A 200 -2.16 0.09 -6.53
N GLY A 201 -1.80 1.03 -5.65
CA GLY A 201 -1.96 2.46 -5.92
C GLY A 201 -1.07 2.96 -7.07
N LEU A 202 0.20 2.53 -7.14
CA LEU A 202 1.09 2.86 -8.25
C LEU A 202 0.55 2.31 -9.59
N GLY A 203 0.10 1.05 -9.62
CA GLY A 203 -0.53 0.47 -10.81
C GLY A 203 -1.80 1.23 -11.21
N SER A 204 -2.65 1.57 -10.23
CA SER A 204 -3.87 2.37 -10.47
C SER A 204 -3.55 3.75 -11.04
N MET A 205 -2.51 4.41 -10.53
CA MET A 205 -2.05 5.71 -11.02
C MET A 205 -1.62 5.64 -12.50
N MET A 206 -0.84 4.62 -12.89
CA MET A 206 -0.42 4.45 -14.28
C MET A 206 -1.62 4.19 -15.20
N VAL A 207 -2.58 3.35 -14.77
CA VAL A 207 -3.81 3.08 -15.53
C VAL A 207 -4.65 4.35 -15.69
N LEU A 208 -4.82 5.13 -14.62
CA LEU A 208 -5.57 6.38 -14.65
C LEU A 208 -4.91 7.43 -15.56
N LEU A 209 -3.57 7.54 -15.53
CA LEU A 209 -2.85 8.42 -16.45
C LEU A 209 -3.01 7.98 -17.90
N ALA A 210 -2.93 6.67 -18.18
CA ALA A 210 -3.17 6.15 -19.53
C ALA A 210 -4.60 6.43 -20.01
N ILE A 211 -5.60 6.27 -19.15
CA ILE A 211 -7.00 6.63 -19.45
C ILE A 211 -7.14 8.14 -19.68
N GLY A 212 -6.52 8.95 -18.83
CA GLY A 212 -6.56 10.40 -18.91
C GLY A 212 -5.96 10.91 -20.22
N VAL A 213 -4.73 10.51 -20.52
CA VAL A 213 -4.05 10.87 -21.77
C VAL A 213 -4.79 10.31 -22.98
N GLY A 214 -5.22 9.03 -22.93
CA GLY A 214 -5.95 8.40 -24.03
C GLY A 214 -7.25 9.12 -24.36
N ALA A 215 -8.05 9.48 -23.35
CA ALA A 215 -9.27 10.25 -23.53
C ALA A 215 -8.98 11.69 -24.01
N GLY A 216 -7.91 12.30 -23.49
CA GLY A 216 -7.46 13.63 -23.90
C GLY A 216 -7.01 13.71 -25.37
N LEU A 217 -6.34 12.68 -25.88
CA LEU A 217 -5.89 12.61 -27.28
C LEU A 217 -7.05 12.49 -28.29
N LEU A 218 -8.22 12.05 -27.84
CA LEU A 218 -9.44 12.00 -28.65
C LEU A 218 -10.20 13.33 -28.68
N LEU A 219 -9.77 14.31 -27.88
CA LEU A 219 -10.37 15.64 -27.84
C LEU A 219 -9.66 16.58 -28.82
N PRO A 220 -10.41 17.54 -29.42
CA PRO A 220 -9.79 18.61 -30.19
C PRO A 220 -8.92 19.50 -29.30
N ILE A 221 -7.93 20.16 -29.90
CA ILE A 221 -6.97 21.05 -29.21
C ILE A 221 -7.68 22.15 -28.40
N GLU A 222 -8.87 22.56 -28.84
CA GLU A 222 -9.72 23.55 -28.16
C GLU A 222 -10.12 23.14 -26.72
N PHE A 223 -10.00 21.86 -26.37
CA PHE A 223 -10.32 21.28 -25.07
C PHE A 223 -9.09 20.90 -24.22
N LEU A 224 -7.89 21.00 -24.78
CA LEU A 224 -6.61 20.63 -24.14
C LEU A 224 -5.93 21.86 -23.52
#